data_AF-A0A951X5Y6-F1
#
_entry.id   AF-A0A951X5Y6-F1
#
_cell.length_a   1.000
_cell.length_b   1.000
_cell.length_c   1.000
_cell.angle_alpha   90.00
_cell.angle_beta   90.00
_cell.angle_gamma   90.00
#
_symmetry.space_group_name_H-M   'P 1'
#
loop_
_entity.id
_entity.type
_entity.pdbx_description
1 polymer ?
#
loop_
_entity_poly.entity_id
_entity_poly.type
_entity_poly.pdbx_seq_one_letter_code
_entity_poly.pdbx_strand_id
1 'polypeptide(L)'
;LYPLRGLTLREDPEDAADSSAVRLFVERARKVQPAFDADRHLLEIVRICRMVEGMPLGIELAAAWLRQMSPAEIADEIERSIDFLAVNLRNVPPRHRSMRAVFDHSWHLLTDDEKLVLMKLSVFRGGCRRQEAMTVTGASLMVLAGLVDKSLVRLAVSGRYELHERLRQYTAEKLTEAGLTNEVLDRHSRVYIDFLHKREQAIDNINWIPTSEEIELDLLNVLAAWQRALEYGDAKAINAAVHTLFRFNYCTGSLHYRALHPLFEQALEVFAHPADDQSRSVQGRLLARVIAPSFFYDRIHEAVVNIEKAVSIAQEQDDTQELAFCLCQRGWVARQLAQNAEALTYYEKAATLLDARSSLGLRTMIETGLGTTLRTLKQHDAAMETIRKSLELVGMLGWPDASPGVDLAALWTDMDRLKEAEETTRKLVSEFQDAFGERAIPA
;
A
#
# COMPACT_ATOMS: atom_id res chain seq x y z
N LEU A 1 2.53 33.33 10.89
CA LEU A 1 2.76 31.89 10.69
C LEU A 1 3.95 31.74 9.78
N TYR A 2 4.96 30.95 10.16
CA TYR A 2 5.97 30.53 9.20
C TYR A 2 5.34 29.48 8.29
N PRO A 3 5.35 29.64 6.96
CA PRO A 3 4.85 28.60 6.08
C PRO A 3 5.71 27.34 6.28
N LEU A 4 5.10 26.27 6.79
CA LEU A 4 5.74 24.95 6.99
C LEU A 4 5.84 24.14 5.70
N ARG A 5 5.56 24.77 4.55
CA ARG A 5 5.71 24.19 3.23
C ARG A 5 7.19 24.09 2.87
N GLY A 6 7.64 22.92 2.42
CA GLY A 6 8.91 22.78 1.72
C GLY A 6 8.91 23.55 0.38
N LEU A 7 9.92 24.37 0.14
CA LEU A 7 10.16 25.02 -1.14
C LEU A 7 10.42 23.96 -2.22
N THR A 8 9.90 24.19 -3.42
CA THR A 8 10.02 23.25 -4.55
C THR A 8 11.47 22.97 -4.89
N LEU A 9 11.85 21.69 -4.90
CA LEU A 9 13.08 21.16 -5.49
C LEU A 9 12.77 20.59 -6.87
N ARG A 10 13.57 20.95 -7.88
CA ARG A 10 13.55 20.31 -9.20
C ARG A 10 14.57 19.17 -9.21
N GLU A 11 14.23 18.07 -9.86
CA GLU A 11 15.00 16.82 -9.79
C GLU A 11 16.26 16.83 -10.67
N ASP A 12 16.24 17.58 -11.78
CA ASP A 12 17.37 17.70 -12.72
C ASP A 12 18.47 18.65 -12.20
N PRO A 13 19.76 18.24 -12.23
CA PRO A 13 20.89 19.07 -11.79
C PRO A 13 21.05 20.37 -12.58
N GLU A 14 20.70 20.36 -13.87
CA GLU A 14 20.81 21.54 -14.76
C GLU A 14 19.76 22.64 -14.42
N ASP A 15 18.63 22.26 -13.83
CA ASP A 15 17.54 23.18 -13.42
C ASP A 15 17.49 23.43 -11.90
N ALA A 16 18.35 22.76 -11.14
CA ALA A 16 18.35 22.82 -9.68
C ALA A 16 18.71 24.21 -9.13
N ALA A 17 19.47 25.02 -9.88
CA ALA A 17 19.78 26.41 -9.50
C ALA A 17 18.53 27.32 -9.45
N ASP A 18 17.48 26.96 -10.21
CA ASP A 18 16.21 27.68 -10.25
C ASP A 18 15.19 27.18 -9.22
N SER A 19 15.55 26.17 -8.42
CA SER A 19 14.76 25.70 -7.28
C SER A 19 14.59 26.79 -6.23
N SER A 20 13.34 27.00 -5.80
CA SER A 20 12.98 27.92 -4.72
C SER A 20 13.77 27.63 -3.43
N ALA A 21 14.03 26.35 -3.15
CA ALA A 21 14.79 25.91 -1.98
C ALA A 21 16.28 26.30 -2.07
N VAL A 22 16.89 26.09 -3.24
CA VAL A 22 18.29 26.43 -3.50
C VAL A 22 18.49 27.95 -3.46
N ARG A 23 17.56 28.72 -4.05
CA ARG A 23 17.59 30.19 -3.99
C ARG A 23 17.53 30.70 -2.55
N LEU A 24 16.67 30.13 -1.71
CA LEU A 24 16.61 30.49 -0.30
C LEU A 24 17.92 30.14 0.42
N PHE A 25 18.50 28.96 0.16
CA PHE A 25 19.78 28.58 0.75
C PHE A 25 20.87 29.59 0.39
N VAL A 26 21.00 29.95 -0.89
CA VAL A 26 21.99 30.91 -1.39
C VAL A 26 21.78 32.31 -0.78
N GLU A 27 20.53 32.77 -0.68
CA GLU A 27 20.20 34.05 -0.05
C GLU A 27 20.66 34.07 1.43
N ARG A 28 20.43 32.98 2.16
CA ARG A 28 20.82 32.85 3.57
C ARG A 28 22.32 32.65 3.74
N ALA A 29 22.95 31.88 2.86
CA ALA A 29 24.39 31.65 2.82
C ALA A 29 25.14 32.97 2.60
N ARG A 30 24.69 33.83 1.67
CA ARG A 30 25.31 35.14 1.42
C ARG A 30 25.14 36.13 2.58
N LYS A 31 24.08 36.01 3.39
CA LYS A 31 23.93 36.78 4.65
C LYS A 31 24.92 36.33 5.73
N VAL A 32 25.39 35.08 5.66
CA VAL A 32 26.35 34.50 6.62
C VAL A 32 27.79 34.70 6.16
N GLN A 33 28.05 34.50 4.87
CA GLN A 33 29.34 34.62 4.19
C GLN A 33 29.14 35.38 2.86
N PRO A 34 29.40 36.70 2.80
CA PRO A 34 29.12 37.52 1.62
C PRO A 34 29.79 37.06 0.32
N ALA A 35 30.94 36.38 0.41
CA ALA A 35 31.68 35.82 -0.72
C ALA A 35 31.33 34.34 -1.01
N PHE A 36 30.18 33.85 -0.54
CA PHE A 36 29.77 32.46 -0.78
C PHE A 36 29.52 32.20 -2.27
N ASP A 37 30.31 31.28 -2.82
CA ASP A 37 30.21 30.80 -4.20
C ASP A 37 29.24 29.61 -4.26
N ALA A 38 28.02 29.90 -4.72
CA ALA A 38 26.96 28.91 -4.80
C ALA A 38 27.16 27.90 -5.95
N ASP A 39 27.78 28.33 -7.05
CA ASP A 39 27.91 27.51 -8.26
C ASP A 39 28.93 26.39 -8.02
N ARG A 40 29.98 26.67 -7.26
CA ARG A 40 30.97 25.68 -6.83
C ARG A 40 30.41 24.61 -5.88
N HIS A 41 29.32 24.91 -5.17
CA HIS A 41 28.75 24.06 -4.12
C HIS A 41 27.32 23.59 -4.42
N LEU A 42 26.89 23.68 -5.69
CA LEU A 42 25.50 23.47 -6.07
C LEU A 42 24.99 22.07 -5.70
N LEU A 43 25.83 21.04 -5.88
CA LEU A 43 25.46 19.64 -5.58
C LEU A 43 25.20 19.42 -4.09
N GLU A 44 26.06 19.96 -3.23
CA GLU A 44 25.90 19.87 -1.77
C GLU A 44 24.70 20.66 -1.28
N ILE A 45 24.44 21.83 -1.87
CA ILE A 45 23.25 22.65 -1.55
C ILE A 45 21.97 21.90 -1.91
N VAL A 46 21.92 21.26 -3.08
CA VAL A 46 20.78 20.44 -3.49
C VAL A 46 20.59 19.27 -2.53
N ARG A 47 21.68 18.59 -2.16
CA ARG A 47 21.66 17.48 -1.19
C ARG A 47 21.10 17.93 0.17
N ILE A 48 21.59 19.05 0.70
CA ILE A 48 21.07 19.65 1.95
C ILE A 48 19.58 19.97 1.82
N CYS A 49 19.19 20.66 0.75
CA CYS A 49 17.79 21.04 0.52
C CYS A 49 16.87 19.83 0.44
N ARG A 50 17.33 18.73 -0.19
CA ARG A 50 16.59 17.45 -0.21
C ARG A 50 16.44 16.84 1.17
N MET A 51 17.50 16.77 1.97
CA MET A 51 17.45 16.18 3.32
C MET A 51 16.58 16.96 4.31
N VAL A 52 16.45 18.27 4.10
CA VAL A 52 15.50 19.11 4.86
C VAL A 52 14.14 19.25 4.16
N GLU A 53 13.88 18.47 3.11
CA GLU A 53 12.63 18.42 2.35
C GLU A 53 12.17 19.81 1.86
N GLY A 54 13.12 20.68 1.54
CA GLY A 54 12.89 22.06 1.11
C GLY A 54 12.38 22.99 2.23
N MET A 55 12.32 22.56 3.48
CA MET A 55 11.74 23.34 4.58
C MET A 55 12.52 24.65 4.78
N PRO A 56 11.90 25.85 4.67
CA PRO A 56 12.59 27.13 4.78
C PRO A 56 13.44 27.27 6.04
N LEU A 57 12.93 26.77 7.17
CA LEU A 57 13.67 26.78 8.42
C LEU A 57 14.87 25.81 8.40
N GLY A 58 14.70 24.59 7.88
CA GLY A 58 15.80 23.64 7.75
C GLY A 58 16.91 24.18 6.85
N ILE A 59 16.53 24.86 5.76
CA ILE A 59 17.43 25.57 4.86
C ILE A 59 18.15 26.72 5.58
N GLU A 60 17.42 27.53 6.35
CA GLU A 60 17.99 28.62 7.13
C GLU A 60 18.97 28.13 8.21
N LEU A 61 18.61 27.05 8.91
CA LEU A 61 19.45 26.43 9.93
C LEU A 61 20.71 25.82 9.32
N ALA A 62 20.59 25.11 8.19
CA ALA A 62 21.72 24.55 7.47
C ALA A 62 22.66 25.66 6.96
N ALA A 63 22.11 26.72 6.34
CA ALA A 63 22.92 27.85 5.87
C ALA A 63 23.62 28.60 7.02
N ALA A 64 23.07 28.58 8.24
CA ALA A 64 23.70 29.21 9.39
C ALA A 64 24.97 28.47 9.89
N TRP A 65 25.13 27.18 9.57
CA TRP A 65 26.33 26.40 9.89
C TRP A 65 27.54 26.72 9.00
N LEU A 66 27.35 27.47 7.91
CA LEU A 66 28.43 27.89 6.99
C LEU A 66 29.52 28.76 7.67
N ARG A 67 29.27 29.25 8.90
CA ARG A 67 30.30 29.92 9.71
C ARG A 67 31.39 28.97 10.21
N GLN A 68 31.09 27.67 10.28
CA GLN A 68 31.90 26.68 10.98
C GLN A 68 32.24 25.47 10.12
N MET A 69 31.44 25.20 9.08
CA MET A 69 31.54 23.99 8.26
C MET A 69 31.28 24.30 6.79
N SER A 70 31.88 23.51 5.90
CA SER A 70 31.60 23.55 4.47
C SER A 70 30.22 22.93 4.14
N PRO A 71 29.63 23.25 2.97
CA PRO A 71 28.38 22.62 2.53
C PRO A 71 28.43 21.08 2.52
N ALA A 72 29.57 20.49 2.15
CA ALA A 72 29.75 19.03 2.16
C ALA A 72 29.66 18.45 3.57
N GLU A 73 30.38 19.06 4.53
CA GLU A 73 30.36 18.61 5.94
C GLU A 73 28.98 18.81 6.58
N ILE A 74 28.28 19.90 6.25
CA ILE A 74 26.90 20.13 6.71
C ILE A 74 25.97 19.05 6.16
N ALA A 75 26.13 18.68 4.88
CA ALA A 75 25.34 17.61 4.29
C ALA A 75 25.58 16.27 5.00
N ASP A 76 26.84 15.90 5.23
CA ASP A 76 27.20 14.65 5.90
C ASP A 76 26.69 14.59 7.35
N GLU A 77 26.69 15.72 8.06
CA GLU A 77 26.21 15.75 9.45
C GLU A 77 24.69 15.70 9.56
N ILE A 78 23.97 16.32 8.61
CA ILE A 78 22.51 16.18 8.50
C ILE A 78 22.12 14.72 8.19
N GLU A 79 22.90 14.06 7.33
CA GLU A 79 22.69 12.65 6.97
C GLU A 79 22.87 11.72 8.18
N ARG A 80 23.81 12.04 9.08
CA ARG A 80 23.99 11.34 10.35
C ARG A 80 22.87 11.61 11.34
N SER A 81 22.44 12.86 11.47
CA SER A 81 21.30 13.23 12.31
C SER A 81 20.79 14.64 11.99
N ILE A 82 19.52 14.76 11.62
CA ILE A 82 18.88 16.06 11.34
C ILE A 82 18.79 16.95 12.59
N ASP A 83 18.86 16.37 13.80
CA ASP A 83 18.87 17.10 15.07
C ASP A 83 20.13 17.95 15.23
N PHE A 84 21.20 17.67 14.47
CA PHE A 84 22.40 18.51 14.35
C PHE A 84 22.04 19.98 14.10
N LEU A 85 21.05 20.24 13.23
CA LEU A 85 20.62 21.59 12.87
C LEU A 85 20.09 22.39 14.06
N ALA A 86 19.69 21.73 15.15
CA ALA A 86 19.08 22.35 16.31
C ALA A 86 20.08 22.81 17.40
N VAL A 87 21.32 22.33 17.39
CA VAL A 87 22.09 22.29 18.65
C VAL A 87 22.88 23.57 18.99
N ASN A 88 23.26 24.48 18.07
CA ASN A 88 24.21 25.53 18.46
C ASN A 88 24.24 26.86 17.68
N LEU A 89 23.10 27.55 17.54
CA LEU A 89 23.07 28.89 16.93
C LEU A 89 22.71 29.98 17.96
N ARG A 90 23.75 30.56 18.58
CA ARG A 90 23.64 31.71 19.52
C ARG A 90 23.06 33.00 18.90
N ASN A 91 23.00 33.08 17.57
CA ASN A 91 22.53 34.26 16.82
C ASN A 91 21.15 34.10 16.17
N VAL A 92 20.40 33.05 16.54
CA VAL A 92 19.04 32.79 16.08
C VAL A 92 18.08 32.97 17.27
N PRO A 93 16.94 33.69 17.14
CA PRO A 93 16.00 33.86 18.24
C PRO A 93 15.64 32.51 18.86
N PRO A 94 15.42 32.40 20.19
CA PRO A 94 15.12 31.12 20.86
C PRO A 94 14.03 30.28 20.18
N ARG A 95 13.11 30.98 19.51
CA ARG A 95 11.94 30.51 18.76
C ARG A 95 12.27 29.70 17.48
N HIS A 96 13.51 29.77 17.01
CA HIS A 96 14.00 29.13 15.77
C HIS A 96 15.12 28.12 16.05
N ARG A 97 15.35 27.74 17.32
CA ARG A 97 16.46 26.85 17.70
C ARG A 97 16.22 25.37 17.37
N SER A 98 14.99 24.95 17.09
CA SER A 98 14.68 23.60 16.62
C SER A 98 13.36 23.59 15.86
N MET A 99 13.13 22.57 15.02
CA MET A 99 11.82 22.37 14.39
C MET A 99 10.70 22.24 15.42
N ARG A 100 11.00 21.64 16.59
CA ARG A 100 10.05 21.51 17.70
C ARG A 100 9.60 22.88 18.23
N ALA A 101 10.51 23.85 18.36
CA ALA A 101 10.15 25.21 18.79
C ALA A 101 9.20 25.92 17.80
N VAL A 102 9.34 25.65 16.49
CA VAL A 102 8.45 26.19 15.46
C VAL A 102 7.09 25.49 15.46
N PHE A 103 7.06 24.17 15.71
CA PHE A 103 5.82 23.44 15.92
C PHE A 103 5.10 23.93 17.19
N ASP A 104 5.81 24.11 18.31
CA ASP A 104 5.24 24.66 19.56
C ASP A 104 4.65 26.05 19.33
N HIS A 105 5.35 26.93 18.60
CA HIS A 105 4.80 28.25 18.30
C HIS A 105 3.55 28.16 17.42
N SER A 106 3.58 27.37 16.35
CA SER A 106 2.42 27.17 15.46
C SER A 106 1.25 26.56 16.24
N TRP A 107 1.52 25.61 17.13
CA TRP A 107 0.57 24.94 18.01
C TRP A 107 -0.14 25.93 18.95
N HIS A 108 0.60 26.88 19.54
CA HIS A 108 0.01 27.89 20.43
C HIS A 108 -0.87 28.92 19.70
N LEU A 109 -0.77 29.03 18.37
CA LEU A 109 -1.62 29.91 17.55
C LEU A 109 -2.94 29.24 17.12
N LEU A 110 -3.11 27.95 17.38
CA LEU A 110 -4.30 27.20 17.01
C LEU A 110 -5.42 27.39 18.03
N THR A 111 -6.64 27.42 17.53
CA THR A 111 -7.83 27.24 18.37
C THR A 111 -7.84 25.84 18.97
N ASP A 112 -8.62 25.62 20.02
CA ASP A 112 -8.67 24.30 20.65
C ASP A 112 -9.27 23.23 19.72
N ASP A 113 -10.23 23.62 18.87
CA ASP A 113 -10.77 22.77 17.80
C ASP A 113 -9.69 22.39 16.77
N GLU A 114 -8.86 23.36 16.36
CA GLU A 114 -7.76 23.11 15.41
C GLU A 114 -6.69 22.21 16.00
N LYS A 115 -6.32 22.41 17.27
CA LYS A 115 -5.40 21.52 18.00
C LYS A 115 -5.96 20.10 18.05
N LEU A 116 -7.23 19.96 18.41
CA LEU A 116 -7.90 18.67 18.52
C LEU A 116 -7.91 17.93 17.18
N VAL A 117 -8.32 18.60 16.10
CA VAL A 117 -8.33 18.00 14.76
C VAL A 117 -6.93 17.64 14.30
N LEU A 118 -5.95 18.54 14.50
CA LEU A 118 -4.57 18.30 14.08
C LEU A 118 -3.94 17.11 14.82
N MET A 119 -4.20 16.95 16.12
CA MET A 119 -3.82 15.74 16.87
C MET A 119 -4.43 14.48 16.28
N LYS A 120 -5.73 14.51 15.98
CA LYS A 120 -6.43 13.35 15.44
C LYS A 120 -5.99 13.01 14.01
N LEU A 121 -5.57 13.99 13.21
CA LEU A 121 -5.01 13.74 11.88
C LEU A 121 -3.68 12.97 11.91
N SER A 122 -2.99 12.95 13.06
CA SER A 122 -1.69 12.28 13.19
C SER A 122 -1.73 10.76 13.00
N VAL A 123 -2.91 10.14 13.10
CA VAL A 123 -3.09 8.69 12.92
C VAL A 123 -3.02 8.26 11.45
N PHE A 124 -3.24 9.18 10.51
CA PHE A 124 -3.20 8.88 9.08
C PHE A 124 -1.75 8.78 8.59
N ARG A 125 -1.48 7.80 7.72
CA ARG A 125 -0.19 7.61 7.04
C ARG A 125 -0.39 7.77 5.53
N GLY A 126 0.40 8.64 4.89
CA GLY A 126 0.22 8.96 3.47
C GLY A 126 -1.01 9.84 3.18
N GLY A 127 -1.51 10.55 4.19
CA GLY A 127 -2.67 11.43 4.08
C GLY A 127 -4.01 10.69 4.05
N CYS A 128 -5.09 11.42 3.73
CA CYS A 128 -6.44 10.89 3.64
C CYS A 128 -7.36 11.78 2.77
N ARG A 129 -8.47 11.23 2.31
CA ARG A 129 -9.55 11.99 1.68
C ARG A 129 -10.31 12.78 2.74
N ARG A 130 -11.00 13.82 2.28
CA ARG A 130 -11.85 14.69 3.12
C ARG A 130 -12.79 13.90 4.02
N GLN A 131 -13.49 12.91 3.46
CA GLN A 131 -14.51 12.18 4.19
C GLN A 131 -13.91 11.36 5.34
N GLU A 132 -12.78 10.70 5.12
CA GLU A 132 -12.08 9.94 6.16
C GLU A 132 -11.55 10.89 7.25
N ALA A 133 -10.95 12.03 6.87
CA ALA A 133 -10.52 13.06 7.81
C ALA A 133 -11.66 13.51 8.71
N MET A 134 -12.82 13.85 8.13
CA MET A 134 -13.99 14.29 8.89
C MET A 134 -14.54 13.19 9.81
N THR A 135 -14.65 11.95 9.32
CA THR A 135 -15.19 10.83 10.09
C THR A 135 -14.28 10.43 11.27
N VAL A 136 -12.95 10.42 11.09
CA VAL A 136 -12.01 10.04 12.15
C VAL A 136 -11.83 11.17 13.17
N THR A 137 -11.73 12.42 12.70
CA THR A 137 -11.39 13.55 13.57
C THR A 137 -12.62 14.26 14.17
N GLY A 138 -13.77 14.18 13.51
CA GLY A 138 -14.94 15.01 13.79
C GLY A 138 -14.84 16.44 13.25
N ALA A 139 -13.85 16.73 12.40
CA ALA A 139 -13.61 18.07 11.89
C ALA A 139 -14.76 18.58 11.00
N SER A 140 -15.06 19.88 11.11
CA SER A 140 -15.80 20.60 10.08
C SER A 140 -14.89 20.98 8.92
N LEU A 141 -15.47 21.25 7.75
CA LEU A 141 -14.72 21.75 6.60
C LEU A 141 -13.97 23.06 6.91
N MET A 142 -14.56 23.91 7.76
CA MET A 142 -13.96 25.18 8.19
C MET A 142 -12.65 24.97 8.95
N VAL A 143 -12.59 23.98 9.85
CA VAL A 143 -11.37 23.66 10.62
C VAL A 143 -10.29 23.09 9.71
N LEU A 144 -10.65 22.18 8.80
CA LEU A 144 -9.70 21.65 7.81
C LEU A 144 -9.14 22.74 6.90
N ALA A 145 -9.98 23.66 6.42
CA ALA A 145 -9.55 24.82 5.64
C ALA A 145 -8.61 25.73 6.45
N GLY A 146 -8.94 26.00 7.71
CA GLY A 146 -8.09 26.78 8.61
C GLY A 146 -6.70 26.16 8.83
N LEU A 147 -6.61 24.84 8.94
CA LEU A 147 -5.32 24.12 9.03
C LEU A 147 -4.52 24.18 7.71
N VAL A 148 -5.21 24.17 6.57
CA VAL A 148 -4.58 24.33 5.24
C VAL A 148 -4.08 25.77 5.04
N ASP A 149 -4.87 26.78 5.40
CA ASP A 149 -4.47 28.20 5.33
C ASP A 149 -3.26 28.50 6.22
N LYS A 150 -3.16 27.81 7.36
CA LYS A 150 -2.02 27.87 8.27
C LYS A 150 -0.83 27.01 7.81
N SER A 151 -0.92 26.33 6.67
CA SER A 151 0.09 25.43 6.10
C SER A 151 0.51 24.29 7.03
N LEU A 152 -0.35 23.90 7.97
CA LEU A 152 -0.13 22.75 8.86
C LEU A 152 -0.56 21.45 8.19
N VAL A 153 -1.58 21.52 7.32
CA VAL A 153 -2.04 20.42 6.47
C VAL A 153 -1.92 20.86 5.01
N ARG A 154 -1.46 19.97 4.14
CA ARG A 154 -1.41 20.21 2.69
C ARG A 154 -2.65 19.58 2.04
N LEU A 155 -3.32 20.32 1.16
CA LEU A 155 -4.29 19.75 0.24
C LEU A 155 -3.58 19.50 -1.10
N ALA A 156 -3.33 18.23 -1.43
CA ALA A 156 -2.71 17.83 -2.68
C ALA A 156 -3.65 18.08 -3.88
N VAL A 157 -3.11 18.10 -5.10
CA VAL A 157 -3.90 18.26 -6.34
C VAL A 157 -4.92 17.12 -6.49
N SER A 158 -4.59 15.93 -5.96
CA SER A 158 -5.50 14.77 -5.85
C SER A 158 -6.68 14.98 -4.89
N GLY A 159 -6.73 16.11 -4.16
CA GLY A 159 -7.75 16.39 -3.14
C GLY A 159 -7.51 15.71 -1.80
N ARG A 160 -6.31 15.13 -1.58
CA ARG A 160 -5.92 14.47 -0.32
C ARG A 160 -5.35 15.48 0.69
N TYR A 161 -5.72 15.32 1.95
CA TYR A 161 -5.15 16.03 3.08
C TYR A 161 -3.92 15.28 3.57
N GLU A 162 -2.79 15.96 3.60
CA GLU A 162 -1.50 15.38 3.94
C GLU A 162 -0.86 16.17 5.07
N LEU A 163 -0.31 15.44 6.03
CA LEU A 163 0.41 15.99 7.16
C LEU A 163 1.89 15.65 6.99
N HIS A 164 2.76 16.65 7.11
CA HIS A 164 4.20 16.44 7.05
C HIS A 164 4.62 15.46 8.15
N GLU A 165 5.46 14.47 7.85
CA GLU A 165 5.76 13.36 8.78
C GLU A 165 6.26 13.83 10.16
N ARG A 166 7.15 14.83 10.20
CA ARG A 166 7.63 15.43 11.45
C ARG A 166 6.53 16.10 12.28
N LEU A 167 5.62 16.83 11.61
CA LEU A 167 4.46 17.44 12.28
C LEU A 167 3.48 16.36 12.74
N ARG A 168 3.31 15.28 11.96
CA ARG A 168 2.52 14.10 12.32
C ARG A 168 3.05 13.46 13.60
N GLN A 169 4.36 13.26 13.72
CA GLN A 169 4.98 12.72 14.94
C GLN A 169 4.77 13.65 16.14
N TYR A 170 5.03 14.96 15.98
CA TYR A 170 4.80 15.95 17.04
C TYR A 170 3.33 15.95 17.52
N THR A 171 2.37 15.90 16.59
CA THR A 171 0.94 15.93 16.91
C THR A 171 0.42 14.59 17.44
N ALA A 172 1.07 13.47 17.12
CA ALA A 172 0.81 12.17 17.73
C ALA A 172 1.26 12.10 19.20
N GLU A 173 2.38 12.74 19.54
CA GLU A 173 2.79 12.92 20.94
C GLU A 173 1.73 13.71 21.71
N LYS A 174 1.23 14.82 21.13
CA LYS A 174 0.13 15.61 21.70
C LYS A 174 -1.17 14.82 21.85
N LEU A 175 -1.50 13.97 20.87
CA LEU A 175 -2.66 13.08 20.96
C LEU A 175 -2.54 12.10 22.15
N THR A 176 -1.33 11.61 22.39
CA THR A 176 -1.01 10.70 23.50
C THR A 176 -1.07 11.42 24.84
N GLU A 177 -0.49 12.62 24.95
CA GLU A 177 -0.60 13.47 26.14
C GLU A 177 -2.07 13.79 26.49
N ALA A 178 -2.93 13.93 25.47
CA ALA A 178 -4.37 14.16 25.64
C ALA A 178 -5.18 12.90 26.01
N GLY A 179 -4.57 11.71 26.00
CA GLY A 179 -5.24 10.44 26.32
C GLY A 179 -6.26 9.98 25.28
N LEU A 180 -6.24 10.53 24.06
CA LEU A 180 -7.23 10.25 23.01
C LEU A 180 -6.77 9.22 21.98
N THR A 181 -5.53 8.73 22.07
CA THR A 181 -4.91 7.86 21.05
C THR A 181 -5.75 6.64 20.71
N ASN A 182 -6.20 5.88 21.71
CA ASN A 182 -6.97 4.65 21.46
C ASN A 182 -8.30 4.91 20.74
N GLU A 183 -9.07 5.89 21.23
CA GLU A 183 -10.35 6.27 20.65
C GLU A 183 -10.23 6.62 19.15
N VAL A 184 -9.18 7.34 18.80
CA VAL A 184 -8.95 7.84 17.44
C VAL A 184 -8.42 6.73 16.53
N LEU A 185 -7.50 5.89 17.01
CA LEU A 185 -7.03 4.71 16.28
C LEU A 185 -8.18 3.73 16.01
N ASP A 186 -9.11 3.55 16.95
CA ASP A 186 -10.28 2.67 16.75
C ASP A 186 -11.23 3.22 15.70
N ARG A 187 -11.43 4.55 15.66
CA ARG A 187 -12.21 5.18 14.58
C ARG A 187 -11.51 5.03 13.23
N HIS A 188 -10.20 5.28 13.17
CA HIS A 188 -9.40 5.11 11.96
C HIS A 188 -9.46 3.67 11.44
N SER A 189 -9.24 2.68 12.32
CA SER A 189 -9.32 1.26 11.97
C SER A 189 -10.69 0.92 11.39
N ARG A 190 -11.80 1.31 12.05
CA ARG A 190 -13.16 1.09 11.51
C ARG A 190 -13.37 1.70 10.13
N VAL A 191 -12.86 2.92 9.89
CA VAL A 191 -12.98 3.59 8.58
C VAL A 191 -12.25 2.82 7.47
N TYR A 192 -11.03 2.36 7.72
CA TYR A 192 -10.25 1.66 6.68
C TYR A 192 -10.61 0.17 6.51
N ILE A 193 -11.15 -0.46 7.56
CA ILE A 193 -11.76 -1.79 7.43
C ILE A 193 -13.06 -1.69 6.60
N ASP A 194 -13.91 -0.70 6.86
CA ASP A 194 -15.11 -0.44 6.05
C ASP A 194 -14.75 -0.03 4.61
N PHE A 195 -13.66 0.71 4.42
CA PHE A 195 -13.10 1.04 3.10
C PHE A 195 -12.77 -0.23 2.29
N LEU A 196 -12.12 -1.24 2.90
CA LEU A 196 -11.83 -2.50 2.24
C LEU A 196 -13.08 -3.35 2.00
N HIS A 197 -13.98 -3.40 2.98
CA HIS A 197 -15.21 -4.19 2.89
C HIS A 197 -16.11 -3.70 1.75
N LYS A 198 -16.28 -2.38 1.62
CA LYS A 198 -17.04 -1.76 0.52
C LYS A 198 -16.44 -2.03 -0.87
N ARG A 199 -15.18 -2.43 -0.94
CA ARG A 199 -14.45 -2.73 -2.18
C ARG A 199 -14.36 -4.22 -2.47
N GLU A 200 -14.83 -5.09 -1.58
CA GLU A 200 -14.77 -6.54 -1.74
C GLU A 200 -15.43 -7.00 -3.05
N GLN A 201 -16.60 -6.45 -3.40
CA GLN A 201 -17.24 -6.77 -4.68
C GLN A 201 -16.52 -6.11 -5.88
N ALA A 202 -15.97 -4.91 -5.71
CA ALA A 202 -15.38 -4.17 -6.82
C ALA A 202 -14.01 -4.74 -7.25
N ILE A 203 -13.19 -5.20 -6.30
CA ILE A 203 -11.88 -5.82 -6.56
C ILE A 203 -12.01 -7.19 -7.24
N ASP A 204 -13.18 -7.82 -7.10
CA ASP A 204 -13.49 -9.16 -7.59
C ASP A 204 -14.31 -9.18 -8.88
N ASN A 205 -14.65 -7.99 -9.41
CA ASN A 205 -15.48 -7.82 -10.60
C ASN A 205 -14.86 -6.76 -11.55
N ILE A 206 -15.69 -6.11 -12.38
CA ILE A 206 -15.32 -5.29 -13.56
C ILE A 206 -14.35 -4.12 -13.26
N ASN A 207 -14.23 -3.69 -12.00
CA ASN A 207 -13.53 -2.46 -11.62
C ASN A 207 -12.17 -2.71 -10.93
N TRP A 208 -11.46 -3.77 -11.27
CA TRP A 208 -10.21 -4.13 -10.58
C TRP A 208 -9.16 -2.99 -10.60
N ILE A 209 -8.79 -2.48 -11.78
CA ILE A 209 -7.76 -1.43 -11.93
C ILE A 209 -8.03 -0.22 -11.03
N PRO A 210 -9.15 0.51 -11.16
CA PRO A 210 -9.40 1.70 -10.34
C PRO A 210 -9.52 1.36 -8.85
N THR A 211 -10.06 0.19 -8.50
CA THR A 211 -10.15 -0.25 -7.09
C THR A 211 -8.76 -0.51 -6.51
N SER A 212 -7.85 -1.10 -7.30
CA SER A 212 -6.49 -1.38 -6.89
C SER A 212 -5.69 -0.10 -6.64
N GLU A 213 -5.81 0.89 -7.53
CA GLU A 213 -5.17 2.21 -7.37
C GLU A 213 -5.69 2.93 -6.12
N GLU A 214 -6.99 2.86 -5.86
CA GLU A 214 -7.56 3.43 -4.63
C GLU A 214 -7.01 2.77 -3.36
N ILE A 215 -6.85 1.44 -3.36
CA ILE A 215 -6.29 0.70 -2.22
C ILE A 215 -4.80 1.02 -2.06
N GLU A 216 -4.04 1.08 -3.15
CA GLU A 216 -2.61 1.39 -3.14
C GLU A 216 -2.32 2.77 -2.55
N LEU A 217 -3.11 3.79 -2.93
CA LEU A 217 -3.01 5.14 -2.38
C LEU A 217 -3.25 5.20 -0.87
N ASP A 218 -4.01 4.26 -0.32
CA ASP A 218 -4.37 4.18 1.10
C ASP A 218 -3.72 3.00 1.82
N LEU A 219 -2.75 2.33 1.20
CA LEU A 219 -2.18 1.08 1.70
C LEU A 219 -1.62 1.23 3.11
N LEU A 220 -0.88 2.31 3.40
CA LEU A 220 -0.31 2.55 4.73
C LEU A 220 -1.40 2.73 5.81
N ASN A 221 -2.54 3.34 5.46
CA ASN A 221 -3.67 3.47 6.37
C ASN A 221 -4.37 2.13 6.58
N VAL A 222 -4.53 1.35 5.52
CA VAL A 222 -5.10 0.00 5.57
C VAL A 222 -4.26 -0.93 6.45
N LEU A 223 -2.93 -0.88 6.31
CA LEU A 223 -1.99 -1.65 7.13
C LEU A 223 -2.11 -1.28 8.61
N ALA A 224 -2.19 0.01 8.92
CA ALA A 224 -2.38 0.47 10.30
C ALA A 224 -3.73 0.01 10.88
N ALA A 225 -4.79 0.03 10.06
CA ALA A 225 -6.11 -0.44 10.46
C ALA A 225 -6.17 -1.96 10.71
N TRP A 226 -5.50 -2.75 9.86
CA TRP A 226 -5.33 -4.19 10.02
C TRP A 226 -4.58 -4.52 11.31
N GLN A 227 -3.44 -3.85 11.55
CA GLN A 227 -2.67 -4.05 12.77
C GLN A 227 -3.49 -3.74 14.02
N ARG A 228 -4.27 -2.65 13.99
CA ARG A 228 -5.17 -2.28 15.09
C ARG A 228 -6.27 -3.32 15.34
N ALA A 229 -6.81 -3.94 14.29
CA ALA A 229 -7.78 -5.02 14.43
C ALA A 229 -7.15 -6.27 15.06
N LEU A 230 -5.89 -6.59 14.71
CA LEU A 230 -5.15 -7.69 15.30
C LEU A 230 -4.83 -7.46 16.79
N GLU A 231 -4.45 -6.24 17.18
CA GLU A 231 -4.19 -5.89 18.59
C GLU A 231 -5.37 -6.23 19.51
N TYR A 232 -6.60 -6.13 19.00
CA TYR A 232 -7.82 -6.45 19.74
C TYR A 232 -8.39 -7.83 19.47
N GLY A 233 -7.78 -8.61 18.57
CA GLY A 233 -8.37 -9.87 18.10
C GLY A 233 -9.75 -9.68 17.46
N ASP A 234 -9.99 -8.56 16.77
CA ASP A 234 -11.28 -8.23 16.15
C ASP A 234 -11.52 -9.11 14.91
N ALA A 235 -12.07 -10.30 15.14
CA ALA A 235 -12.40 -11.26 14.10
C ALA A 235 -13.33 -10.65 13.04
N LYS A 236 -14.28 -9.78 13.43
CA LYS A 236 -15.20 -9.15 12.48
C LYS A 236 -14.47 -8.25 11.50
N ALA A 237 -13.57 -7.42 12.01
CA ALA A 237 -12.79 -6.52 11.18
C ALA A 237 -11.87 -7.27 10.22
N ILE A 238 -11.15 -8.28 10.71
CA ILE A 238 -10.27 -9.11 9.87
C ILE A 238 -11.08 -9.85 8.80
N ASN A 239 -12.23 -10.40 9.16
CA ASN A 239 -13.12 -11.06 8.19
C ASN A 239 -13.57 -10.09 7.07
N ALA A 240 -13.85 -8.84 7.40
CA ALA A 240 -14.30 -7.84 6.44
C ALA A 240 -13.19 -7.36 5.48
N ALA A 241 -11.92 -7.56 5.84
CA ALA A 241 -10.76 -7.05 5.10
C ALA A 241 -9.96 -8.14 4.36
N VAL A 242 -9.93 -9.37 4.88
CA VAL A 242 -9.02 -10.45 4.47
C VAL A 242 -9.09 -10.77 2.98
N HIS A 243 -10.30 -10.80 2.40
CA HIS A 243 -10.48 -11.15 0.99
C HIS A 243 -10.00 -10.03 0.06
N THR A 244 -10.40 -8.78 0.33
CA THR A 244 -9.99 -7.63 -0.47
C THR A 244 -8.47 -7.48 -0.49
N LEU A 245 -7.80 -7.64 0.66
CA LEU A 245 -6.35 -7.60 0.74
C LEU A 245 -5.68 -8.74 0.00
N PHE A 246 -6.21 -9.96 0.11
CA PHE A 246 -5.71 -11.11 -0.64
C PHE A 246 -5.81 -10.87 -2.15
N ARG A 247 -6.97 -10.40 -2.64
CA ARG A 247 -7.18 -10.14 -4.08
C ARG A 247 -6.31 -9.00 -4.60
N PHE A 248 -6.17 -7.93 -3.82
CA PHE A 248 -5.24 -6.85 -4.12
C PHE A 248 -3.80 -7.39 -4.26
N ASN A 249 -3.35 -8.22 -3.31
CA ASN A 249 -2.01 -8.83 -3.38
C ASN A 249 -1.84 -9.78 -4.57
N TYR A 250 -2.82 -10.65 -4.80
CA TYR A 250 -2.79 -11.64 -5.88
C TYR A 250 -2.64 -10.98 -7.26
N CYS A 251 -3.37 -9.89 -7.52
CA CYS A 251 -3.39 -9.25 -8.84
C CYS A 251 -2.28 -8.20 -9.04
N THR A 252 -1.76 -7.58 -7.97
CA THR A 252 -0.65 -6.61 -8.08
C THR A 252 0.74 -7.28 -8.08
N GLY A 253 0.81 -8.58 -7.83
CA GLY A 253 2.03 -9.38 -7.94
C GLY A 253 3.05 -9.11 -6.83
N SER A 254 4.32 -9.44 -7.11
CA SER A 254 5.42 -9.46 -6.12
C SER A 254 5.74 -8.11 -5.47
N LEU A 255 5.28 -6.98 -6.03
CA LEU A 255 5.63 -5.63 -5.57
C LEU A 255 5.24 -5.42 -4.09
N HIS A 256 4.07 -5.94 -3.69
CA HIS A 256 3.55 -5.79 -2.33
C HIS A 256 3.59 -7.09 -1.51
N TYR A 257 3.99 -8.21 -2.12
CA TYR A 257 4.03 -9.52 -1.45
C TYR A 257 4.89 -9.51 -0.18
N ARG A 258 6.07 -8.89 -0.22
CA ARG A 258 6.96 -8.78 0.95
C ARG A 258 6.33 -8.03 2.13
N ALA A 259 5.45 -7.08 1.85
CA ALA A 259 4.79 -6.28 2.88
C ALA A 259 3.51 -6.95 3.40
N LEU A 260 2.76 -7.64 2.54
CA LEU A 260 1.44 -8.18 2.87
C LEU A 260 1.47 -9.60 3.43
N HIS A 261 2.38 -10.47 2.97
CA HIS A 261 2.44 -11.86 3.44
C HIS A 261 2.61 -11.99 4.96
N PRO A 262 3.55 -11.26 5.61
CA PRO A 262 3.74 -11.36 7.07
C PRO A 262 2.49 -10.99 7.86
N LEU A 263 1.58 -10.20 7.29
CA LEU A 263 0.34 -9.79 7.96
C LEU A 263 -0.66 -10.93 8.07
N PHE A 264 -0.72 -11.80 7.06
CA PHE A 264 -1.58 -12.99 7.08
C PHE A 264 -1.01 -14.04 8.05
N GLU A 265 0.32 -14.20 8.10
CA GLU A 265 1.00 -15.06 9.10
C GLU A 265 0.72 -14.56 10.52
N GLN A 266 0.92 -13.26 10.80
CA GLN A 266 0.62 -12.66 12.10
C GLN A 266 -0.86 -12.79 12.49
N ALA A 267 -1.77 -12.58 11.53
CA ALA A 267 -3.20 -12.78 11.79
C ALA A 267 -3.50 -14.25 12.14
N LEU A 268 -2.86 -15.19 11.45
CA LEU A 268 -3.04 -16.60 11.74
C LEU A 268 -2.52 -16.99 13.12
N GLU A 269 -1.44 -16.36 13.59
CA GLU A 269 -0.94 -16.52 14.97
C GLU A 269 -1.97 -16.03 16.00
N VAL A 270 -2.56 -14.85 15.79
CA VAL A 270 -3.59 -14.29 16.68
C VAL A 270 -4.85 -15.17 16.73
N PHE A 271 -5.28 -15.71 15.58
CA PHE A 271 -6.46 -16.58 15.48
C PHE A 271 -6.12 -18.08 15.47
N ALA A 272 -4.95 -18.47 16.00
CA ALA A 272 -4.53 -19.88 16.04
C ALA A 272 -5.46 -20.74 16.90
N HIS A 273 -6.00 -20.15 17.96
CA HIS A 273 -6.94 -20.77 18.89
C HIS A 273 -8.24 -19.96 18.95
N PRO A 274 -9.20 -20.22 18.04
CA PRO A 274 -10.42 -19.43 17.95
C PRO A 274 -11.29 -19.59 19.22
N ALA A 275 -11.72 -18.46 19.79
CA ALA A 275 -12.56 -18.44 20.99
C ALA A 275 -14.06 -18.64 20.68
N ASP A 276 -14.48 -18.34 19.46
CA ASP A 276 -15.86 -18.41 18.98
C ASP A 276 -15.92 -18.80 17.48
N ASP A 277 -17.14 -19.01 16.96
CA ASP A 277 -17.37 -19.39 15.56
C ASP A 277 -16.89 -18.34 14.56
N GLN A 278 -16.94 -17.05 14.95
CA GLN A 278 -16.48 -15.96 14.11
C GLN A 278 -14.96 -15.99 13.94
N SER A 279 -14.23 -16.17 15.04
CA SER A 279 -12.78 -16.35 15.05
C SER A 279 -12.38 -17.64 14.31
N ARG A 280 -13.19 -18.70 14.41
CA ARG A 280 -12.99 -19.96 13.66
C ARG A 280 -13.15 -19.75 12.16
N SER A 281 -14.15 -18.99 11.73
CA SER A 281 -14.35 -18.61 10.33
C SER A 281 -13.14 -17.82 9.80
N VAL A 282 -12.68 -16.81 10.55
CA VAL A 282 -11.47 -16.04 10.23
C VAL A 282 -10.25 -16.93 10.09
N GLN A 283 -10.05 -17.87 11.02
CA GLN A 283 -8.96 -18.84 10.95
C GLN A 283 -9.01 -19.63 9.64
N GLY A 284 -10.17 -20.18 9.26
CA GLY A 284 -10.33 -20.92 8.00
C GLY A 284 -9.96 -20.06 6.78
N ARG A 285 -10.46 -18.82 6.74
CA ARG A 285 -10.17 -17.89 5.63
C ARG A 285 -8.71 -17.48 5.54
N LEU A 286 -8.03 -17.31 6.68
CA LEU A 286 -6.60 -17.00 6.74
C LEU A 286 -5.78 -18.19 6.27
N LEU A 287 -6.07 -19.41 6.76
CA LEU A 287 -5.38 -20.65 6.37
C LEU A 287 -5.42 -20.90 4.86
N ALA A 288 -6.54 -20.56 4.20
CA ALA A 288 -6.65 -20.67 2.74
C ALA A 288 -5.86 -19.59 1.97
N ARG A 289 -5.47 -18.50 2.62
CA ARG A 289 -4.86 -17.31 1.99
C ARG A 289 -3.39 -17.08 2.37
N VAL A 290 -2.90 -17.74 3.42
CA VAL A 290 -1.46 -17.89 3.70
C VAL A 290 -0.90 -18.86 2.66
N ILE A 291 -0.64 -18.36 1.46
CA ILE A 291 -0.06 -19.16 0.38
C ILE A 291 1.44 -18.92 0.35
N ALA A 292 2.16 -20.01 0.62
CA ALA A 292 3.60 -20.07 0.48
C ALA A 292 4.05 -19.69 -0.94
N PRO A 293 5.15 -18.95 -1.12
CA PRO A 293 5.73 -18.76 -2.44
C PRO A 293 6.09 -20.13 -3.02
N SER A 294 5.81 -20.35 -4.31
CA SER A 294 6.15 -21.58 -5.06
C SER A 294 7.63 -21.99 -5.00
N PHE A 295 8.51 -21.12 -4.49
CA PHE A 295 9.96 -21.31 -4.46
C PHE A 295 10.50 -21.96 -3.17
N PHE A 296 9.66 -22.19 -2.15
CA PHE A 296 10.09 -22.82 -0.89
C PHE A 296 9.33 -24.13 -0.63
N TYR A 297 9.94 -25.25 -1.03
CA TYR A 297 9.35 -26.61 -0.91
C TYR A 297 8.79 -26.93 0.49
N ASP A 298 9.51 -26.58 1.56
CA ASP A 298 9.06 -26.84 2.93
C ASP A 298 7.75 -26.12 3.27
N ARG A 299 7.56 -24.91 2.74
CA ARG A 299 6.34 -24.11 2.96
C ARG A 299 5.15 -24.60 2.12
N ILE A 300 5.40 -25.30 1.01
CA ILE A 300 4.31 -25.87 0.18
C ILE A 300 3.61 -27.01 0.93
N HIS A 301 4.34 -27.84 1.67
CA HIS A 301 3.74 -28.90 2.49
C HIS A 301 2.92 -28.34 3.65
N GLU A 302 3.39 -27.26 4.29
CA GLU A 302 2.60 -26.54 5.30
C GLU A 302 1.30 -25.97 4.69
N ALA A 303 1.35 -25.43 3.48
CA ALA A 303 0.18 -24.93 2.78
C ALA A 303 -0.89 -26.02 2.54
N VAL A 304 -0.48 -27.27 2.27
CA VAL A 304 -1.43 -28.40 2.16
C VAL A 304 -2.20 -28.59 3.48
N VAL A 305 -1.47 -28.66 4.60
CA VAL A 305 -2.08 -28.85 5.93
C VAL A 305 -3.03 -27.70 6.28
N ASN A 306 -2.60 -26.47 6.00
CA ASN A 306 -3.41 -25.28 6.25
C ASN A 306 -4.70 -25.28 5.43
N ILE A 307 -4.61 -25.57 4.12
CA ILE A 307 -5.78 -25.61 3.23
C ILE A 307 -6.72 -26.75 3.61
N GLU A 308 -6.21 -27.93 4.00
CA GLU A 308 -7.07 -29.04 4.43
C GLU A 308 -7.87 -28.69 5.70
N LYS A 309 -7.24 -27.99 6.65
CA LYS A 309 -7.93 -27.44 7.81
C LYS A 309 -8.96 -26.38 7.40
N ALA A 310 -8.65 -25.51 6.45
CA ALA A 310 -9.58 -24.52 5.91
C ALA A 310 -10.80 -25.16 5.23
N VAL A 311 -10.59 -26.25 4.46
CA VAL A 311 -11.67 -27.06 3.86
C VAL A 311 -12.58 -27.63 4.94
N SER A 312 -12.02 -28.22 6.00
CA SER A 312 -12.81 -28.76 7.11
C SER A 312 -13.67 -27.68 7.78
N ILE A 313 -13.11 -26.50 8.04
CA ILE A 313 -13.84 -25.39 8.66
C ILE A 313 -14.96 -24.90 7.74
N ALA A 314 -14.70 -24.71 6.44
CA ALA A 314 -15.71 -24.26 5.49
C ALA A 314 -16.86 -25.26 5.35
N GLN A 315 -16.57 -26.57 5.39
CA GLN A 315 -17.58 -27.64 5.39
C GLN A 315 -18.44 -27.63 6.65
N GLU A 316 -17.83 -27.51 7.83
CA GLU A 316 -18.55 -27.46 9.11
C GLU A 316 -19.46 -26.21 9.23
N GLN A 317 -19.11 -25.14 8.53
CA GLN A 317 -19.86 -23.88 8.50
C GLN A 317 -20.86 -23.78 7.34
N ASP A 318 -20.97 -24.82 6.50
CA ASP A 318 -21.77 -24.82 5.27
C ASP A 318 -21.49 -23.62 4.33
N ASP A 319 -20.26 -23.06 4.38
CA ASP A 319 -19.85 -21.94 3.53
C ASP A 319 -19.36 -22.48 2.17
N THR A 320 -20.31 -22.58 1.24
CA THR A 320 -20.05 -23.10 -0.11
C THR A 320 -19.06 -22.24 -0.90
N GLN A 321 -19.07 -20.92 -0.70
CA GLN A 321 -18.20 -20.00 -1.45
C GLN A 321 -16.76 -20.09 -0.94
N GLU A 322 -16.58 -20.13 0.38
CA GLU A 322 -15.26 -20.31 0.96
C GLU A 322 -14.73 -21.73 0.69
N LEU A 323 -15.59 -22.75 0.69
CA LEU A 323 -15.20 -24.11 0.30
C LEU A 323 -14.70 -24.18 -1.16
N ALA A 324 -15.39 -23.52 -2.09
CA ALA A 324 -14.95 -23.43 -3.48
C ALA A 324 -13.58 -22.75 -3.60
N PHE A 325 -13.36 -21.67 -2.84
CA PHE A 325 -12.06 -20.98 -2.76
C PHE A 325 -10.97 -21.90 -2.21
N CYS A 326 -11.21 -22.59 -1.08
CA CYS A 326 -10.25 -23.53 -0.48
C CYS A 326 -9.86 -24.65 -1.46
N LEU A 327 -10.83 -25.22 -2.18
CA LEU A 327 -10.56 -26.26 -3.19
C LEU A 327 -9.78 -25.72 -4.38
N CYS A 328 -10.06 -24.48 -4.82
CA CYS A 328 -9.26 -23.80 -5.84
C CYS A 328 -7.79 -23.67 -5.39
N GLN A 329 -7.54 -23.29 -4.13
CA GLN A 329 -6.19 -23.19 -3.59
C GLN A 329 -5.52 -24.56 -3.48
N ARG A 330 -6.26 -25.59 -3.07
CA ARG A 330 -5.72 -26.97 -3.01
C ARG A 330 -5.33 -27.48 -4.39
N GLY A 331 -6.13 -27.16 -5.42
CA GLY A 331 -5.80 -27.43 -6.82
C GLY A 331 -4.52 -26.74 -7.25
N TRP A 332 -4.34 -25.47 -6.86
CA TRP A 332 -3.12 -24.72 -7.16
C TRP A 332 -1.89 -25.37 -6.51
N VAL A 333 -1.95 -25.70 -5.22
CA VAL A 333 -0.84 -26.37 -4.50
C VAL A 333 -0.53 -27.74 -5.09
N ALA A 334 -1.54 -28.54 -5.44
CA ALA A 334 -1.35 -29.85 -6.07
C ALA A 334 -0.59 -29.73 -7.41
N ARG A 335 -0.84 -28.69 -8.20
CA ARG A 335 -0.06 -28.42 -9.43
C ARG A 335 1.41 -28.11 -9.14
N GLN A 336 1.70 -27.33 -8.09
CA GLN A 336 3.08 -27.02 -7.69
C GLN A 336 3.84 -28.29 -7.27
N LEU A 337 3.14 -29.26 -6.70
CA LEU A 337 3.67 -30.59 -6.35
C LEU A 337 3.65 -31.59 -7.52
N ALA A 338 3.32 -31.13 -8.74
CA ALA A 338 3.17 -31.96 -9.94
C ALA A 338 2.08 -33.07 -9.83
N GLN A 339 1.14 -32.94 -8.90
CA GLN A 339 0.00 -33.84 -8.69
C GLN A 339 -1.18 -33.46 -9.59
N ASN A 340 -0.96 -33.40 -10.91
CA ASN A 340 -1.92 -32.79 -11.85
C ASN A 340 -3.30 -33.49 -11.90
N ALA A 341 -3.37 -34.81 -11.71
CA ALA A 341 -4.66 -35.52 -11.66
C ALA A 341 -5.48 -35.19 -10.41
N GLU A 342 -4.80 -34.99 -9.27
CA GLU A 342 -5.43 -34.57 -8.02
C GLU A 342 -5.88 -33.11 -8.12
N ALA A 343 -5.02 -32.25 -8.70
CA ALA A 343 -5.36 -30.87 -8.99
C ALA A 343 -6.64 -30.73 -9.84
N LEU A 344 -6.75 -31.53 -10.90
CA LEU A 344 -7.94 -31.56 -11.76
C LEU A 344 -9.20 -31.85 -10.94
N THR A 345 -9.14 -32.87 -10.08
CA THR A 345 -10.27 -33.26 -9.21
C THR A 345 -10.67 -32.11 -8.27
N TYR A 346 -9.71 -31.37 -7.72
CA TYR A 346 -10.00 -30.23 -6.85
C TYR A 346 -10.66 -29.07 -7.61
N TYR A 347 -10.17 -28.72 -8.80
CA TYR A 347 -10.77 -27.67 -9.62
C TYR A 347 -12.17 -28.05 -10.10
N GLU A 348 -12.39 -29.30 -10.52
CA GLU A 348 -13.73 -29.78 -10.90
C GLU A 348 -14.70 -29.69 -9.73
N LYS A 349 -14.31 -30.14 -8.54
CA LYS A 349 -15.12 -29.99 -7.33
C LYS A 349 -15.39 -28.51 -7.02
N ALA A 350 -14.38 -27.64 -7.07
CA ALA A 350 -14.57 -26.21 -6.86
C ALA A 350 -15.57 -25.62 -7.87
N ALA A 351 -15.49 -26.01 -9.15
CA ALA A 351 -16.39 -25.55 -10.19
C ALA A 351 -17.85 -25.97 -9.93
N THR A 352 -18.10 -27.17 -9.39
CA THR A 352 -19.46 -27.62 -9.05
C THR A 352 -20.13 -26.83 -7.92
N LEU A 353 -19.34 -26.11 -7.12
CA LEU A 353 -19.83 -25.29 -6.00
C LEU A 353 -20.14 -23.84 -6.42
N LEU A 354 -19.83 -23.45 -7.66
CA LEU A 354 -20.08 -22.10 -8.15
C LEU A 354 -21.58 -21.85 -8.36
N ASP A 355 -22.08 -20.73 -7.87
CA ASP A 355 -23.48 -20.30 -8.00
C ASP A 355 -23.56 -18.82 -8.42
N ALA A 356 -24.76 -18.28 -8.57
CA ALA A 356 -24.97 -16.88 -8.99
C ALA A 356 -24.34 -15.84 -8.05
N ARG A 357 -23.95 -16.20 -6.82
CA ARG A 357 -23.28 -15.33 -5.84
C ARG A 357 -21.76 -15.37 -5.97
N SER A 358 -21.21 -16.40 -6.62
CA SER A 358 -19.77 -16.53 -6.83
C SER A 358 -19.21 -15.39 -7.66
N SER A 359 -18.16 -14.74 -7.15
CA SER A 359 -17.52 -13.62 -7.82
C SER A 359 -16.88 -14.00 -9.15
N LEU A 360 -16.75 -13.02 -10.06
CA LEU A 360 -16.01 -13.20 -11.31
C LEU A 360 -14.55 -13.56 -11.02
N GLY A 361 -13.95 -12.98 -9.98
CA GLY A 361 -12.60 -13.32 -9.51
C GLY A 361 -12.42 -14.80 -9.18
N LEU A 362 -13.29 -15.37 -8.34
CA LEU A 362 -13.23 -16.79 -7.97
C LEU A 362 -13.44 -17.70 -9.19
N ARG A 363 -14.42 -17.38 -10.04
CA ARG A 363 -14.67 -18.12 -11.30
C ARG A 363 -13.43 -18.14 -12.19
N THR A 364 -12.80 -16.97 -12.37
CA THR A 364 -11.59 -16.84 -13.17
C THR A 364 -10.46 -17.70 -12.62
N MET A 365 -10.21 -17.65 -11.30
CA MET A 365 -9.16 -18.47 -10.67
C MET A 365 -9.37 -19.98 -10.89
N ILE A 366 -10.61 -20.46 -10.77
CA ILE A 366 -10.95 -21.88 -10.99
C ILE A 366 -10.78 -22.26 -12.47
N GLU A 367 -11.33 -21.48 -13.40
CA GLU A 367 -11.25 -21.76 -14.83
C GLU A 367 -9.81 -21.69 -15.34
N THR A 368 -9.02 -20.69 -14.91
CA THR A 368 -7.57 -20.62 -15.20
C THR A 368 -6.86 -21.86 -14.69
N GLY A 369 -7.09 -22.22 -13.42
CA GLY A 369 -6.47 -23.39 -12.80
C GLY A 369 -6.79 -24.70 -13.52
N LEU A 370 -8.07 -24.88 -13.89
CA LEU A 370 -8.57 -26.01 -14.65
C LEU A 370 -7.93 -26.08 -16.04
N GLY A 371 -7.90 -24.96 -16.76
CA GLY A 371 -7.34 -24.85 -18.11
C GLY A 371 -5.87 -25.23 -18.15
N THR A 372 -5.05 -24.69 -17.24
CA THR A 372 -3.63 -25.07 -17.20
C THR A 372 -3.43 -26.55 -16.85
N THR A 373 -4.26 -27.09 -15.94
CA THR A 373 -4.15 -28.48 -15.50
C THR A 373 -4.47 -29.44 -16.65
N LEU A 374 -5.55 -29.17 -17.40
CA LEU A 374 -5.94 -29.93 -18.58
C LEU A 374 -4.86 -29.91 -19.66
N ARG A 375 -4.24 -28.74 -19.89
CA ARG A 375 -3.09 -28.60 -20.82
C ARG A 375 -1.92 -29.48 -20.37
N THR A 376 -1.55 -29.41 -19.08
CA THR A 376 -0.45 -30.21 -18.51
C THR A 376 -0.73 -31.72 -18.61
N LEU A 377 -1.99 -32.13 -18.50
CA LEU A 377 -2.45 -33.51 -18.71
C LEU A 377 -2.62 -33.89 -20.19
N LYS A 378 -2.26 -33.01 -21.13
CA LYS A 378 -2.37 -33.19 -22.59
C LYS A 378 -3.81 -33.40 -23.09
N GLN A 379 -4.80 -32.90 -22.36
CA GLN A 379 -6.20 -32.89 -22.78
C GLN A 379 -6.51 -31.61 -23.55
N HIS A 380 -5.91 -31.46 -24.74
CA HIS A 380 -5.83 -30.19 -25.46
C HIS A 380 -7.20 -29.58 -25.82
N ASP A 381 -8.18 -30.41 -26.24
CA ASP A 381 -9.52 -29.90 -26.61
C ASP A 381 -10.26 -29.32 -25.41
N ALA A 382 -10.24 -30.03 -24.28
CA ALA A 382 -10.83 -29.55 -23.02
C ALA A 382 -10.08 -28.31 -22.50
N ALA A 383 -8.75 -28.32 -22.56
CA ALA A 383 -7.93 -27.18 -22.17
C ALA A 383 -8.26 -25.93 -22.99
N MET A 384 -8.41 -26.06 -24.31
CA MET A 384 -8.75 -24.95 -25.21
C MET A 384 -10.08 -24.30 -24.82
N GLU A 385 -11.11 -25.11 -24.58
CA GLU A 385 -12.44 -24.63 -24.19
C GLU A 385 -12.40 -23.89 -22.85
N THR A 386 -11.74 -24.48 -21.85
CA THR A 386 -11.62 -23.88 -20.51
C THR A 386 -10.78 -22.61 -20.52
N ILE A 387 -9.66 -22.58 -21.25
CA ILE A 387 -8.80 -21.38 -21.34
C ILE A 387 -9.56 -20.23 -22.01
N ARG A 388 -10.37 -20.49 -23.04
CA ARG A 388 -11.21 -19.45 -23.68
C ARG A 388 -12.23 -18.87 -22.72
N LYS A 389 -12.91 -19.71 -21.94
CA LYS A 389 -13.83 -19.24 -20.88
C LYS A 389 -13.11 -18.35 -19.87
N SER A 390 -11.91 -18.74 -19.43
CA SER A 390 -11.12 -17.92 -18.52
C SER A 390 -10.73 -16.57 -19.15
N LEU A 391 -10.33 -16.54 -20.43
CA LEU A 391 -10.03 -15.29 -21.15
C LEU A 391 -11.24 -14.35 -21.24
N GLU A 392 -12.44 -14.88 -21.47
CA GLU A 392 -13.68 -14.09 -21.45
C GLU A 392 -13.91 -13.46 -20.07
N LEU A 393 -13.73 -14.24 -19.00
CA LEU A 393 -13.87 -13.75 -17.62
C LEU A 393 -12.82 -12.68 -17.27
N VAL A 394 -11.56 -12.87 -17.66
CA VAL A 394 -10.49 -11.87 -17.48
C VAL A 394 -10.82 -10.58 -18.22
N GLY A 395 -11.36 -10.67 -19.44
CA GLY A 395 -11.82 -9.51 -20.22
C GLY A 395 -12.93 -8.74 -19.50
N MET A 396 -13.88 -9.43 -18.86
CA MET A 396 -14.93 -8.80 -18.06
C MET A 396 -14.39 -8.10 -16.81
N LEU A 397 -13.33 -8.63 -16.19
CA LEU A 397 -12.72 -8.07 -14.97
C LEU A 397 -11.88 -6.79 -15.22
N GLY A 398 -11.64 -6.41 -16.48
CA GLY A 398 -10.74 -5.30 -16.79
C GLY A 398 -9.27 -5.66 -16.62
N TRP A 399 -8.92 -6.95 -16.79
CA TRP A 399 -7.56 -7.48 -16.93
C TRP A 399 -6.70 -7.68 -15.65
N PRO A 400 -7.11 -8.56 -14.71
CA PRO A 400 -6.36 -8.82 -13.47
C PRO A 400 -5.38 -10.01 -13.51
N ASP A 401 -5.40 -10.83 -14.58
CA ASP A 401 -4.60 -12.07 -14.67
C ASP A 401 -4.20 -12.37 -16.12
N ALA A 402 -2.89 -12.39 -16.38
CA ALA A 402 -2.33 -12.72 -17.69
C ALA A 402 -2.20 -14.25 -17.93
N SER A 403 -2.38 -15.06 -16.90
CA SER A 403 -2.13 -16.51 -16.94
C SER A 403 -2.92 -17.24 -18.03
N PRO A 404 -4.22 -16.95 -18.29
CA PRO A 404 -4.96 -17.61 -19.37
C PRO A 404 -4.38 -17.34 -20.76
N GLY A 405 -3.86 -16.13 -21.01
CA GLY A 405 -3.23 -15.79 -22.28
C GLY A 405 -1.89 -16.51 -22.46
N VAL A 406 -1.11 -16.63 -21.39
CA VAL A 406 0.13 -17.42 -21.37
C VAL A 406 -0.18 -18.90 -21.63
N ASP A 407 -1.20 -19.45 -20.98
CA ASP A 407 -1.61 -20.84 -21.17
C ASP A 407 -2.15 -21.11 -22.57
N LEU A 408 -2.85 -20.15 -23.19
CA LEU A 408 -3.28 -20.26 -24.58
C LEU A 408 -2.09 -20.32 -25.54
N ALA A 409 -1.10 -19.43 -25.37
CA ALA A 409 0.12 -19.45 -26.17
C ALA A 409 0.93 -20.75 -25.99
N ALA A 410 1.02 -21.24 -24.75
CA ALA A 410 1.64 -22.51 -24.44
C ALA A 410 0.89 -23.69 -25.08
N LEU A 411 -0.45 -23.69 -25.03
CA LEU A 411 -1.27 -24.73 -25.67
C LEU A 411 -1.08 -24.76 -27.18
N TRP A 412 -0.97 -23.61 -27.84
CA TRP A 412 -0.63 -23.56 -29.27
C TRP A 412 0.73 -24.18 -29.56
N THR A 413 1.71 -23.94 -28.69
CA THR A 413 3.04 -24.54 -28.81
C THR A 413 2.98 -26.06 -28.61
N ASP A 414 2.22 -26.54 -27.63
CA ASP A 414 1.98 -27.97 -27.37
C ASP A 414 1.30 -28.68 -28.57
N MET A 415 0.61 -27.92 -29.43
CA MET A 415 -0.05 -28.37 -30.66
C MET A 415 0.75 -28.10 -31.95
N ASP A 416 2.00 -27.64 -31.86
CA ASP A 416 2.86 -27.26 -33.00
C ASP A 416 2.29 -26.14 -33.89
N ARG A 417 1.45 -25.26 -33.30
CA ARG A 417 0.81 -24.10 -33.95
C ARG A 417 1.56 -22.81 -33.60
N LEU A 418 2.81 -22.72 -34.06
CA LEU A 418 3.73 -21.66 -33.65
C LEU A 418 3.30 -20.25 -34.07
N LYS A 419 2.58 -20.10 -35.19
CA LYS A 419 2.09 -18.78 -35.64
C LYS A 419 1.04 -18.23 -34.70
N GLU A 420 0.10 -19.08 -34.30
CA GLU A 420 -0.96 -18.74 -33.36
C GLU A 420 -0.40 -18.47 -31.97
N ALA A 421 0.65 -19.20 -31.56
CA ALA A 421 1.39 -18.91 -30.32
C ALA A 421 2.04 -17.52 -30.35
N GLU A 422 2.69 -17.15 -31.45
CA GLU A 422 3.32 -15.84 -31.63
C GLU A 422 2.28 -14.71 -31.63
N GLU A 423 1.20 -14.86 -32.38
CA GLU A 423 0.10 -13.89 -32.43
C GLU A 423 -0.55 -13.68 -31.06
N THR A 424 -0.82 -14.77 -30.33
CA THR A 424 -1.38 -14.72 -28.97
C THR A 424 -0.43 -14.01 -28.01
N THR A 425 0.86 -14.31 -28.06
CA THR A 425 1.88 -13.69 -27.20
C THR A 425 2.00 -12.19 -27.50
N ARG A 426 2.02 -11.80 -28.78
CA ARG A 426 2.10 -10.39 -29.19
C ARG A 426 0.88 -9.60 -28.72
N LYS A 427 -0.32 -10.18 -28.87
CA LYS A 427 -1.56 -9.60 -28.37
C LYS A 427 -1.51 -9.40 -26.85
N LEU A 428 -1.08 -10.41 -26.11
CA LEU A 428 -0.94 -10.35 -24.64
C LEU A 428 0.01 -9.23 -24.21
N VAL A 429 1.17 -9.09 -24.87
CA VAL A 429 2.13 -8.01 -24.56
C VAL A 429 1.53 -6.64 -24.84
N SER A 430 0.84 -6.46 -25.97
CA SER A 430 0.17 -5.19 -26.30
C SER A 430 -0.89 -4.82 -25.27
N GLU A 431 -1.77 -5.77 -24.89
CA GLU A 431 -2.80 -5.54 -23.89
C GLU A 431 -2.19 -5.21 -22.52
N PHE A 432 -1.07 -5.85 -22.15
CA PHE A 432 -0.35 -5.53 -20.92
C PHE A 432 0.27 -4.13 -20.98
N GLN A 433 0.83 -3.73 -22.13
CA GLN A 433 1.35 -2.38 -22.33
C GLN A 433 0.24 -1.32 -22.32
N ASP A 434 -0.94 -1.60 -22.85
CA ASP A 434 -2.05 -0.66 -22.80
C ASP A 434 -2.62 -0.54 -21.38
N ALA A 435 -2.67 -1.65 -20.63
CA ALA A 435 -3.19 -1.67 -19.26
C ALA A 435 -2.22 -1.10 -18.21
N PHE A 436 -0.90 -1.24 -18.44
CA PHE A 436 0.15 -0.94 -17.47
C PHE A 436 1.28 -0.02 -17.99
N GLY A 437 1.34 0.31 -19.28
CA GLY A 437 2.50 0.97 -19.91
C GLY A 437 2.70 2.44 -19.55
N GLU A 438 1.68 3.16 -19.09
CA GLU A 438 1.85 4.48 -18.45
C GLU A 438 2.34 4.37 -17.00
N ARG A 439 2.36 3.17 -16.40
CA ARG A 439 2.81 2.92 -15.02
C ARG A 439 4.34 2.80 -14.91
N ALA A 440 5.07 3.63 -15.64
CA ALA A 440 6.50 3.81 -15.45
C ALA A 440 6.75 4.40 -14.05
N ILE A 441 6.83 3.51 -13.05
CA ILE A 441 7.39 3.83 -11.75
C ILE A 441 8.88 4.11 -12.02
N PRO A 442 9.41 5.31 -11.70
CA PRO A 442 10.85 5.53 -11.77
C PRO A 442 11.55 4.50 -10.88
N ALA A 443 12.58 3.87 -11.43
CA ALA A 443 13.35 2.77 -10.84
C ALA A 443 13.94 3.07 -9.46
#